data_AF-A0A6A5ECF1-F1
#
_entry.id   AF-A0A6A5ECF1-F1
#
_cell.length_a   1.000
_cell.length_b   1.000
_cell.length_c   1.000
_cell.angle_alpha   90.00
_cell.angle_beta   90.00
_cell.angle_gamma   90.00
#
_symmetry.space_group_name_H-M   'P 1'
#
loop_
_entity.id
_entity.type
_entity.pdbx_description
1 polymer ?
#
loop_
_entity_poly.entity_id
_entity_poly.type
_entity_poly.pdbx_seq_one_letter_code
_entity_poly.pdbx_strand_id
1 'polypeptide(L)'
;MKCDTNKANSNNVFTVSDLLSSNAGGQSITQTALDFWKAGRDREEIELNDLETALSLSVFNSNNSGLWHSGLITNNLVDFFVPFLPLEYRHVVQCVMAEMKAEGLHPDQNKADKVAKDVYYFPRSDKVFSVSGCKTICTRYHTSNDNI
;
A
#
# COMPACT_ATOMS: atom_id res chain seq x y z
N MET A 1 12.30 6.95 8.17
CA MET A 1 11.97 5.57 7.82
C MET A 1 13.29 4.84 7.88
N LYS A 2 13.65 4.30 9.05
CA LYS A 2 14.70 3.29 9.11
C LYS A 2 14.05 1.98 8.63
N CYS A 3 14.81 1.08 8.04
CA CYS A 3 14.40 -0.28 7.76
C CYS A 3 14.01 -1.07 9.02
N ASP A 4 12.90 -0.68 9.63
CA ASP A 4 12.11 -1.58 10.46
C ASP A 4 11.32 -2.45 9.48
N THR A 5 11.68 -3.71 9.40
CA THR A 5 11.10 -4.76 8.52
C THR A 5 9.58 -4.94 8.64
N ASN A 6 8.90 -4.11 9.44
CA ASN A 6 7.49 -4.18 9.80
C ASN A 6 6.63 -3.00 9.29
N LYS A 7 7.16 -2.01 8.56
CA LYS A 7 6.37 -0.79 8.23
C LYS A 7 6.41 -0.36 6.77
N ALA A 8 5.69 -1.10 5.93
CA ALA A 8 5.03 -0.60 4.72
C ALA A 8 4.28 -1.77 4.06
N ASN A 9 3.07 -2.07 4.52
CA ASN A 9 2.23 -3.04 3.82
C ASN A 9 1.43 -2.31 2.73
N SER A 10 1.44 -2.87 1.52
CA SER A 10 0.51 -2.46 0.47
C SER A 10 -0.89 -2.96 0.85
N ASN A 11 -1.84 -2.03 0.94
CA ASN A 11 -3.28 -2.28 1.14
C ASN A 11 -3.70 -2.65 2.57
N ASN A 12 -3.09 -2.00 3.57
CA ASN A 12 -3.62 -2.05 4.92
C ASN A 12 -4.93 -1.25 5.04
N VAL A 13 -5.79 -1.74 5.90
CA VAL A 13 -6.93 -1.04 6.46
C VAL A 13 -6.66 -0.84 7.94
N PHE A 14 -6.87 0.39 8.43
CA PHE A 14 -6.77 0.70 9.85
C PHE A 14 -8.11 1.16 10.41
N THR A 15 -8.40 0.68 11.62
CA THR A 15 -9.47 1.18 12.50
C THR A 15 -8.85 2.12 13.54
N VAL A 16 -9.57 3.17 13.95
CA VAL A 16 -9.00 4.20 14.84
C VAL A 16 -9.19 3.92 16.33
N SER A 17 -10.16 3.09 16.71
CA SER A 17 -10.43 2.70 18.10
C SER A 17 -9.36 1.76 18.67
N ASP A 18 -8.76 0.93 17.82
CA ASP A 18 -7.54 0.14 18.06
C ASP A 18 -6.74 0.14 16.76
N LEU A 19 -5.41 0.38 16.78
CA LEU A 19 -4.54 0.33 15.59
C LEU A 19 -4.36 -1.12 15.11
N LEU A 20 -5.43 -1.68 14.56
CA LEU A 20 -5.48 -3.00 13.93
C LEU A 20 -5.15 -2.82 12.45
N SER A 21 -4.21 -3.63 11.95
CA SER A 21 -3.83 -3.65 10.54
C SER A 21 -4.42 -4.90 9.89
N SER A 22 -5.36 -4.74 8.97
CA SER A 22 -5.94 -5.84 8.19
C SER A 22 -5.69 -5.67 6.70
N ASN A 23 -5.54 -6.79 5.98
CA ASN A 23 -5.53 -6.81 4.51
C ASN A 23 -6.92 -7.06 3.92
N ALA A 24 -7.95 -7.22 4.78
CA ALA A 24 -9.32 -7.44 4.33
C ALA A 24 -9.80 -6.24 3.50
N GLY A 25 -10.39 -6.52 2.34
CA GLY A 25 -10.82 -5.48 1.39
C GLY A 25 -9.71 -4.85 0.56
N GLY A 26 -8.44 -5.26 0.73
CA GLY A 26 -7.32 -4.73 -0.05
C GLY A 26 -7.43 -4.99 -1.56
N GLN A 27 -8.05 -6.10 -1.96
CA GLN A 27 -8.34 -6.39 -3.38
C GLN A 27 -9.37 -5.40 -3.96
N SER A 28 -10.44 -5.11 -3.22
CA SER A 28 -11.46 -4.14 -3.62
C SER A 28 -10.87 -2.74 -3.78
N ILE A 29 -10.07 -2.29 -2.81
CA ILE A 29 -9.37 -0.99 -2.87
C ILE A 29 -8.44 -0.93 -4.10
N THR A 30 -7.69 -2.00 -4.36
CA THR A 30 -6.79 -2.07 -5.52
C THR A 30 -7.56 -2.00 -6.83
N GLN A 31 -8.73 -2.66 -6.90
CA GLN A 31 -9.57 -2.63 -8.09
C GLN A 31 -10.12 -1.22 -8.35
N THR A 32 -10.65 -0.54 -7.33
CA THR A 32 -11.12 0.85 -7.46
C THR A 32 -10.00 1.77 -7.95
N ALA A 33 -8.80 1.64 -7.38
CA ALA A 33 -7.64 2.43 -7.80
C ALA A 33 -7.25 2.16 -9.26
N LEU A 34 -7.34 0.90 -9.71
CA LEU A 34 -7.08 0.52 -11.09
C LEU A 34 -8.14 1.07 -12.06
N ASP A 35 -9.41 1.11 -11.65
CA ASP A 35 -10.49 1.61 -12.48
C ASP A 35 -10.39 3.13 -12.68
N PHE A 36 -10.02 3.88 -11.64
CA PHE A 36 -9.70 5.30 -11.74
C PHE A 36 -8.51 5.54 -12.69
N TRP A 37 -7.44 4.76 -12.52
CA TRP A 37 -6.27 4.86 -13.39
C TRP A 37 -6.61 4.57 -14.85
N LYS A 38 -7.42 3.53 -15.13
CA LYS A 38 -7.89 3.20 -16.49
C LYS A 38 -8.79 4.28 -17.09
N ALA A 39 -9.53 5.00 -16.25
CA ALA A 39 -10.34 6.15 -16.64
C ALA A 39 -9.51 7.43 -16.85
N GLY A 40 -8.19 7.39 -16.60
CA GLY A 40 -7.30 8.55 -16.71
C GLY A 40 -7.51 9.59 -15.61
N ARG A 41 -8.09 9.18 -14.47
CA ARG A 41 -8.31 10.05 -13.31
C ARG A 41 -7.11 10.02 -12.37
N ASP A 42 -6.90 11.13 -11.69
CA ASP A 42 -5.82 11.23 -10.70
C ASP A 42 -6.13 10.37 -9.47
N ARG A 43 -5.08 9.82 -8.86
CA ARG A 43 -5.17 9.04 -7.62
C ARG A 43 -5.83 9.85 -6.49
N GLU A 44 -5.52 11.14 -6.45
CA GLU A 44 -5.96 12.09 -5.44
C GLU A 44 -7.46 12.42 -5.56
N GLU A 45 -8.13 12.02 -6.65
CA GLU A 45 -9.58 12.13 -6.82
C GLU A 45 -10.37 10.98 -6.16
N ILE A 46 -9.70 9.93 -5.68
CA ILE A 46 -10.37 8.80 -5.02
C ILE A 46 -10.87 9.26 -3.64
N GLU A 47 -12.19 9.32 -3.47
CA GLU A 47 -12.79 9.70 -2.21
C GLU A 47 -13.09 8.47 -1.33
N LEU A 48 -13.32 8.70 -0.03
CA LEU A 48 -13.64 7.63 0.90
C LEU A 48 -14.91 6.87 0.48
N ASN A 49 -15.92 7.58 -0.03
CA ASN A 49 -17.18 6.99 -0.48
C ASN A 49 -17.02 5.98 -1.64
N ASP A 50 -16.05 6.22 -2.53
CA ASP A 50 -15.70 5.30 -3.63
C ASP A 50 -15.15 3.96 -3.10
N LEU A 51 -14.49 4.01 -1.94
CA LEU A 51 -13.87 2.86 -1.29
C LEU A 51 -14.86 2.17 -0.34
N GLU A 52 -15.66 2.93 0.40
CA GLU A 52 -16.71 2.41 1.29
C GLU A 52 -17.64 1.47 0.55
N THR A 53 -18.11 1.86 -0.65
CA THR A 53 -18.95 1.01 -1.50
C THR A 53 -18.28 -0.33 -1.83
N ALA A 54 -16.97 -0.30 -2.16
CA ALA A 54 -16.19 -1.49 -2.49
C ALA A 54 -15.85 -2.35 -1.26
N LEU A 55 -15.79 -1.73 -0.08
CA LEU A 55 -15.46 -2.35 1.20
C LEU A 55 -16.68 -2.94 1.91
N SER A 56 -17.88 -2.34 1.74
CA SER A 56 -19.17 -2.86 2.21
C SER A 56 -19.40 -4.31 1.82
N LEU A 57 -18.95 -4.73 0.64
CA LEU A 57 -19.09 -6.11 0.17
C LEU A 57 -18.03 -7.07 0.74
N SER A 58 -16.79 -6.62 0.89
CA SER A 58 -15.68 -7.51 1.30
C SER A 58 -15.46 -7.59 2.81
N VAL A 59 -15.67 -6.49 3.52
CA VAL A 59 -15.42 -6.37 4.97
C VAL A 59 -16.72 -6.62 5.75
N PHE A 60 -17.86 -6.15 5.25
CA PHE A 60 -19.16 -6.20 5.94
C PHE A 60 -20.14 -7.25 5.41
N ASN A 61 -19.75 -8.13 4.47
CA ASN A 61 -20.62 -9.22 4.00
C ASN A 61 -19.98 -10.63 3.98
N SER A 62 -18.79 -10.80 4.59
CA SER A 62 -18.08 -12.08 4.60
C SER A 62 -18.02 -12.69 5.99
N ASN A 63 -18.75 -13.79 6.25
CA ASN A 63 -18.73 -14.57 7.52
C ASN A 63 -17.34 -15.08 7.98
N ASN A 64 -16.25 -14.67 7.32
CA ASN A 64 -14.89 -15.17 7.51
C ASN A 64 -13.83 -14.04 7.55
N SER A 65 -14.24 -12.77 7.72
CA SER A 65 -13.30 -11.65 7.89
C SER A 65 -12.90 -11.53 9.37
N GLY A 66 -11.60 -11.31 9.66
CA GLY A 66 -11.08 -11.19 11.03
C GLY A 66 -11.67 -10.03 11.86
N LEU A 67 -12.43 -9.14 11.22
CA LEU A 67 -13.15 -8.02 11.87
C LEU A 67 -14.60 -8.37 12.27
N TRP A 68 -15.14 -9.50 11.81
CA TRP A 68 -16.48 -9.96 12.22
C TRP A 68 -16.50 -10.60 13.60
N HIS A 69 -15.47 -11.38 13.94
CA HIS A 69 -15.43 -12.11 15.20
C HIS A 69 -15.24 -11.21 16.43
N SER A 70 -14.81 -9.96 16.25
CA SER A 70 -14.63 -9.00 17.34
C SER A 70 -15.90 -8.25 17.73
N GLY A 71 -17.04 -8.49 17.07
CA GLY A 71 -18.30 -7.77 17.35
C GLY A 71 -18.26 -6.27 17.00
N LEU A 72 -17.19 -5.82 16.32
CA LEU A 72 -16.97 -4.41 15.98
C LEU A 72 -17.96 -3.91 14.91
N ILE A 73 -18.47 -4.82 14.06
CA ILE A 73 -19.41 -4.49 12.99
C ILE A 73 -20.86 -4.43 13.49
N THR A 74 -21.23 -5.22 14.49
CA THR A 74 -22.63 -5.31 14.97
C THR A 74 -23.10 -4.09 15.75
N ASN A 75 -22.19 -3.26 16.24
CA ASN A 75 -22.49 -2.12 17.13
C ASN A 75 -21.90 -0.78 16.65
N ASN A 76 -21.49 -0.65 15.38
CA ASN A 76 -20.97 0.63 14.86
C ASN A 76 -19.73 1.15 15.64
N LEU A 77 -18.85 0.24 16.10
CA LEU A 77 -17.70 0.53 16.99
C LEU A 77 -16.41 0.95 16.24
N VAL A 78 -16.48 1.13 14.92
CA VAL A 78 -15.38 1.67 14.11
C VAL A 78 -15.72 3.11 13.78
N ASP A 79 -15.06 4.04 14.47
CA ASP A 79 -15.32 5.48 14.29
C ASP A 79 -14.91 5.97 12.90
N PHE A 80 -13.78 5.48 12.37
CA PHE A 80 -13.30 5.78 11.02
C PHE A 80 -12.50 4.63 10.42
N PHE A 81 -12.57 4.54 9.09
CA PHE A 81 -11.80 3.63 8.27
C PHE A 81 -10.75 4.41 7.49
N VAL A 82 -9.49 3.97 7.53
CA VAL A 82 -8.40 4.59 6.77
C VAL A 82 -7.89 3.61 5.70
N PRO A 83 -8.31 3.75 4.43
CA PRO A 83 -7.83 2.92 3.32
C PRO A 83 -6.41 3.28 2.92
N PHE A 84 -5.58 2.28 2.63
CA PHE A 84 -4.28 2.49 2.00
C PHE A 84 -4.35 2.10 0.54
N LEU A 85 -4.18 3.09 -0.34
CA LEU A 85 -4.16 2.90 -1.77
C LEU A 85 -2.81 2.28 -2.23
N PRO A 86 -2.82 1.41 -3.25
CA PRO A 86 -1.62 0.74 -3.74
C PRO A 86 -0.57 1.73 -4.25
N LEU A 87 0.73 1.45 -4.08
CA LEU A 87 1.79 2.40 -4.39
C LEU A 87 2.21 2.36 -5.87
N GLU A 88 2.11 3.48 -6.56
CA GLU A 88 2.70 3.66 -7.91
C GLU A 88 4.24 3.69 -7.88
N TYR A 89 4.87 3.54 -9.05
CA TYR A 89 6.32 3.62 -9.24
C TYR A 89 6.95 4.85 -8.56
N ARG A 90 6.37 6.05 -8.72
CA ARG A 90 6.87 7.29 -8.09
C ARG A 90 7.01 7.18 -6.57
N HIS A 91 6.07 6.49 -5.91
CA HIS A 91 6.09 6.30 -4.47
C HIS A 91 7.17 5.31 -4.04
N VAL A 92 7.42 4.29 -4.87
CA VAL A 92 8.51 3.33 -4.63
C VAL A 92 9.87 4.03 -4.69
N VAL A 93 10.10 4.90 -5.67
CA VAL A 93 11.31 5.72 -5.76
C VAL A 93 11.46 6.59 -4.51
N GLN A 94 10.39 7.24 -4.05
CA GLN A 94 10.41 8.02 -2.81
C GLN A 94 10.81 7.19 -1.59
N CYS A 95 10.35 5.94 -1.50
CA CYS A 95 10.77 5.03 -0.44
C CYS A 95 12.27 4.71 -0.51
N VAL A 96 12.82 4.45 -1.70
CA VAL A 96 14.27 4.22 -1.84
C VAL A 96 15.08 5.47 -1.47
N MET A 97 14.63 6.65 -1.90
CA MET A 97 15.28 7.91 -1.53
C MET A 97 15.23 8.18 -0.02
N ALA A 98 14.10 7.84 0.63
CA ALA A 98 13.97 7.94 2.08
C ALA A 98 14.93 6.98 2.79
N GLU A 99 15.15 5.78 2.24
CA GLU A 99 16.10 4.81 2.76
C GLU A 99 17.54 5.31 2.67
N MET A 100 17.94 5.87 1.52
CA MET A 100 19.26 6.49 1.36
C MET A 100 19.52 7.56 2.43
N LYS A 101 18.52 8.41 2.71
CA LYS A 101 18.63 9.42 3.78
C LYS A 101 18.77 8.80 5.16
N ALA A 102 18.06 7.70 5.43
CA ALA A 102 18.09 7.02 6.72
C ALA A 102 19.46 6.40 7.01
N GLU A 103 20.15 5.96 5.96
CA GLU A 103 21.55 5.49 5.97
C GLU A 103 22.57 6.64 5.94
N GLY A 104 22.13 7.90 6.00
CA GLY A 104 23.02 9.07 6.02
C GLY A 104 23.63 9.41 4.66
N LEU A 105 23.14 8.82 3.57
CA LEU A 105 23.61 9.09 2.21
C LEU A 105 22.79 10.21 1.56
N HIS A 106 23.42 10.92 0.62
CA HIS A 106 22.70 11.84 -0.25
C HIS A 106 21.83 11.04 -1.25
N PRO A 107 20.53 11.36 -1.37
CA PRO A 107 19.65 10.69 -2.32
C PRO A 107 20.14 10.84 -3.76
N ASP A 108 20.20 9.72 -4.46
CA ASP A 108 20.52 9.66 -5.88
C ASP A 108 19.31 9.10 -6.63
N GLN A 109 18.71 9.95 -7.46
CA GLN A 109 17.53 9.62 -8.25
C GLN A 109 17.78 8.42 -9.19
N ASN A 110 18.96 8.36 -9.82
CA ASN A 110 19.27 7.28 -10.78
C ASN A 110 19.42 5.93 -10.08
N LYS A 111 20.03 5.93 -8.87
CA LYS A 111 20.12 4.71 -8.05
C LYS A 111 18.74 4.31 -7.53
N ALA A 112 17.93 5.28 -7.09
CA ALA A 112 16.58 5.02 -6.62
C ALA A 112 15.70 4.41 -7.71
N ASP A 113 15.81 4.92 -8.94
CA ASP A 113 15.11 4.39 -10.11
C ASP A 113 15.54 2.95 -10.45
N LYS A 114 16.82 2.62 -10.34
CA LYS A 114 17.30 1.25 -10.58
C LYS A 114 16.68 0.27 -9.58
N VAL A 115 16.74 0.59 -8.29
CA VAL A 115 16.19 -0.27 -7.23
C VAL A 115 14.67 -0.38 -7.33
N ALA A 116 13.97 0.71 -7.68
CA ALA A 116 12.53 0.71 -7.87
C ALA A 116 12.10 -0.19 -9.04
N LYS A 117 12.85 -0.20 -10.16
CA LYS A 117 12.55 -1.05 -11.33
C LYS A 117 12.58 -2.55 -11.05
N ASP A 118 13.35 -2.98 -10.05
CA ASP A 118 13.44 -4.40 -9.68
C ASP A 118 12.24 -4.89 -8.88
N VAL A 119 11.37 -3.99 -8.43
CA VAL A 119 10.13 -4.32 -7.73
C VAL A 119 9.10 -4.89 -8.71
N TYR A 120 8.22 -5.77 -8.22
CA TYR A 120 7.15 -6.34 -9.01
C TYR A 120 5.93 -5.42 -9.06
N TYR A 121 5.40 -5.19 -10.26
CA TYR A 121 4.26 -4.32 -10.50
C TYR A 121 3.06 -5.06 -11.13
N PHE A 122 1.86 -4.52 -10.91
CA PHE A 122 0.58 -5.00 -11.41
C PHE A 122 -0.25 -3.84 -12.01
N PRO A 123 -1.07 -4.07 -13.05
CA PRO A 123 -1.12 -5.28 -13.88
C PRO A 123 0.19 -5.53 -14.63
N ARG A 124 0.46 -6.78 -15.03
CA ARG A 124 1.76 -7.15 -15.65
C ARG A 124 2.02 -6.40 -16.96
N SER A 125 0.96 -6.02 -17.68
CA SER A 125 0.99 -5.23 -18.91
C SER A 125 1.51 -3.81 -18.66
N ASP A 126 0.86 -3.11 -17.72
CA ASP A 126 1.01 -1.66 -17.56
C ASP A 126 1.92 -1.29 -16.39
N LYS A 127 2.23 -2.23 -15.50
CA LYS A 127 3.14 -2.10 -14.36
C LYS A 127 2.86 -0.86 -13.49
N VAL A 128 1.60 -0.60 -13.20
CA VAL A 128 1.14 0.62 -12.55
C VAL A 128 1.47 0.63 -11.06
N PHE A 129 1.07 -0.42 -10.35
CA PHE A 129 1.10 -0.50 -8.89
C PHE A 129 2.08 -1.56 -8.39
N SER A 130 2.86 -1.22 -7.37
CA SER A 130 3.80 -2.15 -6.72
C SER A 130 3.05 -3.18 -5.88
N VAL A 131 3.30 -4.45 -6.15
CA VAL A 131 2.71 -5.59 -5.42
C VAL A 131 3.16 -5.59 -3.97
N SER A 132 4.43 -5.30 -3.72
CA SER A 132 5.02 -5.29 -2.37
C SER A 132 5.07 -3.91 -1.73
N GLY A 133 4.66 -2.86 -2.45
CA GLY A 133 4.85 -1.48 -2.01
C GLY A 133 6.30 -1.21 -1.68
N CYS A 134 6.54 -0.64 -0.50
CA CYS A 134 7.89 -0.34 -0.01
C CYS A 134 8.46 -1.42 0.92
N LYS A 135 7.74 -2.53 1.14
CA LYS A 135 8.14 -3.58 2.10
C LYS A 135 9.50 -4.20 1.81
N THR A 136 9.80 -4.45 0.53
CA THR A 136 11.02 -5.15 0.11
C THR A 136 12.17 -4.21 -0.24
N ILE A 137 12.01 -2.90 -0.07
CA ILE A 137 13.00 -1.92 -0.53
C ILE A 137 14.29 -2.06 0.25
N CYS A 138 14.22 -2.29 1.55
CA CYS A 138 15.37 -2.57 2.41
C CYS A 138 16.26 -3.68 1.84
N THR A 139 15.68 -4.87 1.62
CA THR A 139 16.42 -6.04 1.12
C THR A 139 16.99 -5.78 -0.28
N ARG A 140 16.21 -5.16 -1.17
CA ARG A 140 16.62 -4.89 -2.55
C ARG A 140 17.71 -3.84 -2.64
N TYR A 141 17.62 -2.79 -1.81
CA TYR A 141 18.62 -1.73 -1.75
C TYR A 141 19.96 -2.26 -1.24
N HIS A 142 19.98 -3.03 -0.16
CA HIS A 142 21.21 -3.65 0.35
C HIS A 142 21.81 -4.63 -0.66
N THR A 143 21.00 -5.52 -1.26
CA THR A 143 21.48 -6.43 -2.30
C THR A 143 22.05 -5.68 -3.52
N SER A 144 21.48 -4.53 -3.88
CA SER A 144 21.97 -3.73 -5.01
C SER A 144 23.29 -3.00 -4.70
N ASN A 145 23.57 -2.70 -3.43
CA ASN A 145 24.83 -2.08 -3.00
C ASN A 145 25.92 -3.11 -2.67
N ASP A 146 25.57 -4.33 -2.26
CA ASP A 146 26.55 -5.41 -1.99
C ASP A 146 27.17 -6.00 -3.29
N ASN A 147 26.64 -5.64 -4.46
CA ASN A 147 27.18 -6.00 -5.78
C ASN A 147 28.09 -4.90 -6.38
N ILE A 148 28.62 -3.98 -5.54
CA ILE A 148 29.62 -2.97 -5.89
C ILE A 148 30.87 -3.17 -5.03
#